data_AF-A0A6J6WIR9-F1
#
_entry.id   AF-A0A6J6WIR9-F1
#
_cell.length_a   1.000
_cell.length_b   1.000
_cell.length_c   1.000
_cell.angle_alpha   90.00
_cell.angle_beta   90.00
_cell.angle_gamma   90.00
#
_symmetry.space_group_name_H-M   'P 1'
#
loop_
_entity.id
_entity.type
_entity.pdbx_description
1 polymer ?
#
loop_
_entity_poly.entity_id
_entity_poly.type
_entity_poly.pdbx_seq_one_letter_code
_entity_poly.pdbx_strand_id
1 'polypeptide(L)' 'MWNKVVITGAAGFIGGHLCHELLSKGVKEIVGIDSLRSGEWSRTLASVIKLEKDISTIC' A
#
# COMPACT_ATOMS: atom_id res chain seq x y z
N MET A 1 -9.28 16.03 5.39
CA MET A 1 -8.39 14.91 5.79
C MET A 1 -8.95 13.64 5.17
N TRP A 2 -8.12 12.81 4.51
CA TRP A 2 -8.60 11.57 3.88
C TRP A 2 -8.85 10.48 4.92
N ASN A 3 -10.00 9.82 4.84
CA ASN A 3 -10.36 8.75 5.78
C ASN A 3 -9.87 7.37 5.33
N LYS A 4 -9.84 7.14 4.01
CA LYS A 4 -9.41 5.88 3.38
C LYS A 4 -8.65 6.17 2.10
N VAL A 5 -7.51 5.50 1.91
CA VAL A 5 -6.64 5.69 0.73
C VAL A 5 -6.26 4.33 0.16
N VAL A 6 -6.25 4.22 -1.17
CA VAL A 6 -5.72 3.07 -1.91
C VAL A 6 -4.36 3.43 -2.48
N ILE A 7 -3.38 2.55 -2.33
CA ILE A 7 -2.02 2.73 -2.85
C ILE A 7 -1.67 1.53 -3.72
N THR A 8 -1.37 1.78 -5.00
CA THR A 8 -0.88 0.75 -5.93
C THR A 8 0.64 0.73 -5.90
N GLY A 9 1.27 -0.44 -5.99
CA GLY A 9 2.71 -0.58 -5.79
C GLY A 9 3.10 -0.42 -4.31
N ALA A 10 2.19 -0.74 -3.39
CA ALA A 10 2.36 -0.49 -1.95
C ALA A 10 3.52 -1.27 -1.32
N ALA A 11 3.92 -2.41 -1.89
CA ALA A 11 5.07 -3.20 -1.44
C ALA A 11 6.39 -2.76 -2.13
N GLY A 12 6.35 -1.74 -2.99
CA GLY A 12 7.52 -1.11 -3.59
C GLY A 12 8.24 -0.13 -2.66
N PHE A 13 9.39 0.41 -3.11
CA PHE A 13 10.16 1.38 -2.33
C PHE A 13 9.36 2.66 -2.02
N ILE A 14 8.78 3.28 -3.06
CA ILE A 14 8.01 4.52 -2.92
C ILE A 14 6.66 4.25 -2.23
N GLY A 15 5.93 3.23 -2.69
CA GLY A 15 4.62 2.90 -2.13
C GLY A 15 4.69 2.52 -0.65
N GLY A 16 5.73 1.81 -0.24
CA GLY A 16 5.98 1.47 1.16
C GLY A 16 6.14 2.72 2.01
N HIS A 17 7.07 3.62 1.65
CA HIS A 17 7.28 4.88 2.37
C HIS A 17 6.03 5.78 2.37
N LEU A 18 5.27 5.80 1.28
CA LEU A 18 4.01 6.53 1.21
C LEU A 18 2.98 5.99 2.20
N CYS A 19 2.91 4.67 2.40
CA CYS A 19 2.05 4.08 3.45
C CYS A 19 2.43 4.61 4.83
N HIS A 20 3.73 4.65 5.17
CA HIS A 20 4.22 5.15 6.45
C HIS A 20 3.84 6.63 6.66
N GLU A 21 4.08 7.46 5.64
CA GLU A 21 3.83 8.90 5.72
C GLU A 21 2.33 9.25 5.81
N LEU A 22 1.47 8.48 5.15
CA LEU A 22 0.02 8.72 5.24
C LEU A 22 -0.54 8.28 6.60
N LEU A 23 -0.04 7.17 7.16
CA LEU A 23 -0.40 6.75 8.52
C LEU A 23 0.11 7.76 9.56
N SER A 24 1.33 8.29 9.42
CA SER A 24 1.88 9.31 10.33
C SER A 24 1.05 10.60 10.31
N LYS A 25 0.43 10.93 9.17
CA LYS A 25 -0.50 12.06 8.98
C LYS A 25 -1.93 11.80 9.46
N GLY A 26 -2.22 10.64 10.03
CA GLY A 26 -3.53 10.32 10.61
C GLY A 26 -4.57 9.81 9.61
N VAL A 27 -4.15 9.32 8.43
CA VAL A 27 -5.06 8.54 7.57
C VAL A 27 -5.46 7.28 8.32
N LYS A 28 -6.77 7.05 8.46
CA LYS A 28 -7.28 5.95 9.29
C LYS A 28 -7.12 4.58 8.65
N GLU A 29 -7.27 4.52 7.33
CA GLU A 29 -7.26 3.25 6.60
C GLU A 29 -6.45 3.37 5.31
N ILE A 30 -5.49 2.47 5.14
CA ILE A 30 -4.71 2.32 3.91
C ILE A 30 -4.92 0.91 3.37
N VAL A 31 -5.31 0.83 2.10
CA VAL A 31 -5.37 -0.41 1.32
C VAL A 31 -4.22 -0.40 0.33
N GLY A 32 -3.23 -1.27 0.55
CA GLY A 32 -2.10 -1.46 -0.34
C GLY A 32 -2.38 -2.56 -1.35
N ILE A 33 -2.22 -2.27 -2.64
CA ILE A 33 -2.28 -3.24 -3.73
C ILE A 33 -0.89 -3.38 -4.32
N ASP A 34 -0.38 -4.61 -4.45
CA ASP A 34 0.88 -4.89 -5.11
C ASP A 34 0.86 -6.28 -5.77
N SER A 35 1.60 -6.43 -6.87
CA SER A 35 1.74 -7.71 -7.57
C SER A 35 2.79 -8.63 -6.93
N LEU A 36 3.62 -8.08 -6.03
CA LEU A 36 4.81 -8.72 -5.44
C LEU A 36 5.86 -9.25 -6.42
N ARG A 37 5.78 -8.91 -7.73
CA ARG A 37 6.81 -9.29 -8.72
C ARG A 37 8.23 -8.86 -8.30
N SER A 38 8.34 -7.70 -7.65
CA SER A 38 9.57 -7.16 -7.07
C SER A 38 9.34 -6.44 -5.72
N GLY A 39 8.13 -6.57 -5.19
CA GLY A 39 7.68 -5.93 -3.96
C GLY A 39 7.91 -6.82 -2.75
N GLU A 40 7.94 -6.23 -1.56
CA GLU A 40 8.03 -6.98 -0.31
C GLU A 40 7.19 -6.31 0.77
N TRP A 41 6.23 -7.04 1.34
CA TRP A 41 5.30 -6.48 2.33
C TRP A 41 5.98 -6.02 3.63
N SER A 42 7.21 -6.47 3.90
CA SER A 42 8.03 -5.99 5.03
C SER A 42 8.32 -4.48 4.94
N ARG A 43 8.20 -3.86 3.76
CA ARG A 43 8.34 -2.41 3.55
C ARG A 43 7.14 -1.60 4.04
N THR A 44 6.04 -2.25 4.41
CA THR A 44 4.80 -1.63 4.91
C THR A 44 4.55 -1.97 6.38
N LEU A 45 3.77 -1.13 7.07
CA LEU A 45 3.30 -1.42 8.43
C LEU A 45 2.22 -2.51 8.43
N ALA A 46 2.10 -3.22 9.55
CA ALA A 46 1.09 -4.26 9.75
C ALA A 46 -0.36 -3.75 9.65
N SER A 47 -0.57 -2.44 9.87
CA SER A 47 -1.88 -1.78 9.76
C SER A 47 -2.34 -1.55 8.32
N VAL A 48 -1.47 -1.73 7.32
CA VAL A 48 -1.87 -1.65 5.90
C VAL A 48 -2.65 -2.91 5.54
N ILE A 49 -3.85 -2.73 4.98
CA ILE A 49 -4.63 -3.83 4.40
C ILE A 49 -3.93 -4.25 3.10
N LYS A 50 -3.44 -5.48 3.05
CA LYS A 50 -2.61 -5.99 1.94
C LYS A 50 -3.47 -6.76 0.95
N LEU A 51 -3.48 -6.29 -0.30
CA LEU A 51 -4.08 -6.98 -1.42
C LEU A 51 -2.98 -7.35 -2.41
N GLU A 52 -2.62 -8.63 -2.44
CA GLU A 52 -1.72 -9.17 -3.44
C GLU A 52 -2.49 -9.38 -4.74
N LYS A 53 -2.32 -8.45 -5.69
CA LYS A 53 -3.01 -8.47 -6.96
C LYS A 53 -2.19 -7.74 -8.02
N ASP A 54 -2.07 -8.37 -9.18
CA ASP A 54 -1.59 -7.71 -10.38
C ASP A 54 -2.73 -6.89 -11.01
N ILE A 55 -2.61 -5.57 -10.96
CA ILE A 55 -3.62 -4.66 -11.52
C ILE A 55 -3.69 -4.78 -13.04
N SER A 56 -2.61 -5.19 -13.71
CA SER A 56 -2.60 -5.35 -15.16
C SER A 56 -3.49 -6.49 -15.66
N THR A 57 -3.94 -7.38 -14.77
CA THR A 57 -4.77 -8.55 -15.11
C THR A 57 -6.24 -8.38 -14.68
N ILE A 58 -6.66 -7.17 -14.32
CA ILE A 58 -8.02 -6.89 -13.81
C ILE A 58 -8.97 -6.45 -14.96
N CYS A 59 -8.46 -6.39 -16.20
CA CYS A 59 -9.19 -6.00 -17.40
C CYS A 59 -9.21 -7.15 -18.41
#